data_AF-A0A5J4PZC6-F1
#
_entry.id   AF-A0A5J4PZC6-F1
#
_cell.length_a   1.000
_cell.length_b   1.000
_cell.length_c   1.000
_cell.angle_alpha   90.00
_cell.angle_beta   90.00
_cell.angle_gamma   90.00
#
_symmetry.space_group_name_H-M   'P 1'
#
loop_
_entity.id
_entity.type
_entity.pdbx_description
1 polymer ?
#
loop_
_entity_poly.entity_id
_entity_poly.type
_entity_poly.pdbx_seq_one_letter_code
_entity_poly.pdbx_strand_id
1 'polypeptide(L)'
;LALILTFPYLAFELWRFISPALYADEKKNIKWVFMFGTVMFFLGCFVGYLLVFPMTLRFLAGYQLSDMIKNQISLDSYMDNFLMLIFIMGIVFELPLLSWLLSKLGLLNRSFFKKYRRHAVVALLILAAVITPSGDPFTLSVVFIPLYFLYELSSFFVKAVPKEENEDVEEEDNFEI
;
A
#
# COMPACT_ATOMS: atom_id res chain seq x y z
N LEU A 1 -11.62 -4.90 15.29
CA LEU A 1 -12.89 -5.33 14.63
C LEU A 1 -13.76 -4.15 14.17
N ALA A 2 -14.13 -3.22 15.07
CA ALA A 2 -14.95 -2.06 14.70
C ALA A 2 -14.37 -1.27 13.50
N LEU A 3 -13.06 -1.00 13.48
CA LEU A 3 -12.42 -0.30 12.35
C LEU A 3 -12.52 -1.04 11.01
N ILE A 4 -12.47 -2.37 11.00
CA ILE A 4 -12.59 -3.19 9.79
C ILE A 4 -14.04 -3.14 9.26
N LEU A 5 -15.01 -3.21 10.16
CA LEU A 5 -16.45 -3.12 9.82
C LEU A 5 -16.86 -1.71 9.38
N THR A 6 -16.23 -0.68 9.94
CA THR A 6 -16.45 0.73 9.57
C THR A 6 -15.68 1.12 8.30
N PHE A 7 -14.70 0.32 7.88
CA PHE A 7 -13.88 0.62 6.71
C PHE A 7 -14.67 0.89 5.42
N PRO A 8 -15.72 0.12 5.06
CA PRO A 8 -16.52 0.41 3.87
C PRO A 8 -17.18 1.79 3.91
N TYR A 9 -17.57 2.25 5.11
CA TYR A 9 -18.12 3.58 5.32
C TYR A 9 -17.03 4.66 5.24
N LEU A 10 -15.86 4.43 5.82
CA LEU A 10 -14.71 5.34 5.71
C LEU A 10 -14.25 5.47 4.26
N ALA A 11 -14.15 4.35 3.54
CA ALA A 11 -13.87 4.33 2.13
C ALA A 11 -14.92 5.18 1.40
N PHE A 12 -16.22 4.97 1.66
CA PHE A 12 -17.28 5.76 1.02
C PHE A 12 -17.12 7.28 1.23
N GLU A 13 -16.81 7.72 2.45
CA GLU A 13 -16.58 9.14 2.75
C GLU A 13 -15.32 9.69 2.06
N LEU A 14 -14.22 8.92 2.09
CA LEU A 14 -12.97 9.26 1.40
C LEU A 14 -13.20 9.37 -0.13
N TRP A 15 -13.97 8.45 -0.70
CA TRP A 15 -14.35 8.48 -2.11
C TRP A 15 -15.26 9.66 -2.44
N ARG A 16 -16.17 10.06 -1.55
CA ARG A 16 -16.98 11.27 -1.72
C ARG A 16 -16.12 12.52 -1.75
N PHE A 17 -15.03 12.55 -0.98
CA PHE A 17 -14.05 13.64 -0.99
C PHE A 17 -13.19 13.67 -2.27
N ILE A 18 -12.83 12.52 -2.83
CA ILE A 18 -12.01 12.45 -4.05
C ILE A 18 -12.85 12.60 -5.33
N SER A 19 -14.12 12.19 -5.31
CA SER A 19 -15.08 12.32 -6.43
C SER A 19 -15.12 13.70 -7.11
N PRO A 20 -15.07 14.86 -6.41
CA PRO A 20 -15.01 16.17 -7.05
C PRO A 20 -13.71 16.45 -7.80
N ALA A 21 -12.61 15.75 -7.48
CA ALA A 21 -11.33 15.88 -8.20
C ALA A 21 -11.30 15.09 -9.52
N LEU A 22 -12.29 14.21 -9.77
CA LEU A 22 -12.40 13.42 -11.00
C LEU A 22 -13.15 14.19 -12.10
N TYR A 23 -12.69 14.03 -13.35
CA TYR A 23 -13.34 14.62 -14.53
C TYR A 23 -14.80 14.16 -14.69
N ALA A 24 -15.63 15.02 -15.28
CA ALA A 24 -17.08 14.81 -15.40
C ALA A 24 -17.45 13.49 -16.11
N ASP A 25 -16.66 13.06 -17.08
CA ASP A 25 -16.85 11.78 -17.79
C ASP A 25 -16.39 10.55 -16.99
N GLU A 26 -15.51 10.74 -16.00
CA GLU A 26 -15.02 9.65 -15.13
C GLU A 26 -15.93 9.40 -13.92
N LYS A 27 -16.87 10.32 -13.63
CA LYS A 27 -17.88 10.15 -12.58
C LYS A 27 -18.72 8.88 -12.75
N LYS A 28 -18.94 8.42 -13.98
CA LYS A 28 -19.70 7.20 -14.28
C LYS A 28 -19.00 5.94 -13.76
N ASN A 29 -17.66 5.94 -13.67
CA ASN A 29 -16.87 4.80 -13.22
C ASN A 29 -16.67 4.76 -11.70
N ILE A 30 -17.10 5.79 -10.96
CA ILE A 30 -16.89 5.89 -9.51
C ILE A 30 -17.48 4.69 -8.75
N LYS A 31 -18.66 4.20 -9.14
CA LYS A 31 -19.28 3.04 -8.48
C LYS A 31 -18.44 1.77 -8.65
N TRP A 32 -17.84 1.58 -9.82
CA TRP A 32 -16.96 0.43 -10.09
C TRP A 32 -15.66 0.54 -9.31
N VAL A 33 -15.07 1.74 -9.26
CA VAL A 33 -13.85 2.00 -8.48
C VAL A 33 -14.09 1.75 -6.99
N PHE A 34 -15.22 2.21 -6.43
CA PHE A 34 -15.60 1.94 -5.05
C PHE A 34 -15.78 0.44 -4.76
N MET A 35 -16.47 -0.29 -5.65
CA MET A 35 -16.63 -1.74 -5.53
C MET A 35 -15.26 -2.43 -5.57
N PHE A 36 -14.39 -2.07 -6.52
CA PHE A 36 -13.05 -2.62 -6.63
C PHE A 36 -12.18 -2.33 -5.39
N GLY A 37 -12.25 -1.11 -4.85
CA GLY A 37 -11.53 -0.75 -3.62
C GLY A 37 -11.98 -1.58 -2.43
N THR A 38 -13.29 -1.72 -2.26
CA THR A 38 -13.87 -2.57 -1.20
C THR A 38 -13.41 -4.03 -1.36
N VAL A 39 -13.45 -4.57 -2.57
CA VAL A 39 -12.98 -5.93 -2.86
C VAL A 39 -11.47 -6.07 -2.59
N MET A 40 -10.65 -5.10 -3.01
CA MET A 40 -9.20 -5.12 -2.74
C MET A 40 -8.90 -5.05 -1.25
N PHE A 41 -9.62 -4.24 -0.47
CA PHE A 41 -9.44 -4.16 0.98
C PHE A 41 -9.73 -5.51 1.66
N PHE A 42 -10.85 -6.16 1.32
CA PHE A 42 -11.16 -7.49 1.86
C PHE A 42 -10.19 -8.56 1.36
N LEU A 43 -9.70 -8.46 0.11
CA LEU A 43 -8.64 -9.33 -0.40
C LEU A 43 -7.35 -9.15 0.39
N GLY A 44 -7.00 -7.93 0.76
CA GLY A 44 -5.84 -7.64 1.63
C GLY A 44 -6.00 -8.19 3.03
N CYS A 45 -7.19 -8.04 3.63
CA CYS A 45 -7.51 -8.68 4.90
C CYS A 45 -7.36 -10.20 4.82
N PHE A 46 -7.83 -10.80 3.73
CA PHE A 46 -7.77 -12.24 3.49
C PHE A 46 -6.33 -12.74 3.34
N VAL A 47 -5.49 -12.02 2.59
CA VAL A 47 -4.05 -12.33 2.47
C VAL A 47 -3.32 -12.16 3.80
N GLY A 48 -3.64 -11.09 4.55
CA GLY A 48 -3.12 -10.89 5.90
C GLY A 48 -3.44 -12.06 6.82
N TYR A 49 -4.68 -12.54 6.79
CA TYR A 49 -5.16 -13.65 7.61
C TYR A 49 -4.58 -15.02 7.21
N LEU A 50 -4.58 -15.37 5.91
CA LEU A 50 -4.20 -16.72 5.47
C LEU A 50 -2.72 -16.92 5.19
N LEU A 51 -1.99 -15.88 4.78
CA LEU A 51 -0.58 -16.01 4.40
C LEU A 51 0.33 -15.40 5.45
N VAL A 52 0.15 -14.11 5.73
CA VAL A 52 1.13 -13.34 6.50
C VAL A 52 1.08 -13.74 7.98
N PHE A 53 -0.11 -13.72 8.59
CA PHE A 53 -0.29 -14.04 10.00
C PHE A 53 0.20 -15.43 10.42
N PRO A 54 -0.16 -16.56 9.75
CA PRO A 54 0.32 -17.88 10.16
C PRO A 54 1.83 -18.03 9.95
N MET A 55 2.43 -17.37 8.96
CA MET A 55 3.88 -17.38 8.80
C MET A 55 4.58 -16.64 9.93
N THR A 56 4.09 -15.45 10.30
CA THR A 56 4.61 -14.67 11.43
C THR A 56 4.46 -15.43 12.75
N LEU A 57 3.30 -16.04 13.00
CA LEU A 57 3.07 -16.81 14.22
C LEU A 57 3.91 -18.07 14.32
N ARG A 58 4.07 -18.82 13.21
CA ARG A 58 4.94 -20.02 13.21
C ARG A 58 6.37 -19.67 13.56
N PHE A 59 6.85 -18.54 13.06
CA PHE A 59 8.15 -18.02 13.45
C PHE A 59 8.17 -17.63 14.92
N LEU A 60 7.24 -16.79 15.38
CA LEU A 60 7.23 -16.30 16.76
C LEU A 60 7.08 -17.45 17.79
N ALA A 61 6.22 -18.43 17.51
CA ALA A 61 6.01 -19.60 18.37
C ALA A 61 7.16 -20.61 18.30
N GLY A 62 7.80 -20.75 17.13
CA GLY A 62 8.94 -21.64 16.92
C GLY A 62 10.29 -21.06 17.35
N TYR A 63 10.37 -19.74 17.58
CA TYR A 63 11.60 -19.06 17.93
C TYR A 63 11.86 -19.14 19.44
N GLN A 64 12.70 -20.09 19.85
CA GLN A 64 13.20 -20.22 21.21
C GLN A 64 14.69 -19.85 21.25
N LEU A 65 15.02 -18.77 21.95
CA LEU A 65 16.41 -18.32 22.14
C LEU A 65 17.16 -19.15 23.20
N SER A 66 16.43 -19.74 24.16
CA SER A 66 16.96 -20.60 25.23
C SER A 66 15.80 -21.24 26.00
N ASP A 67 15.97 -22.46 26.51
CA ASP A 67 14.98 -23.16 27.38
C ASP A 67 14.60 -22.35 28.65
N MET A 68 15.42 -21.36 29.02
CA MET A 68 15.19 -20.50 30.19
C MET A 68 14.23 -19.34 29.93
N ILE A 69 14.03 -18.91 28.68
CA ILE A 69 13.12 -17.81 28.33
C ILE A 69 11.89 -18.40 27.64
N LYS A 70 10.86 -18.71 28.43
CA LYS A 70 9.57 -19.14 27.89
C LYS A 70 8.93 -17.96 27.17
N ASN A 71 8.70 -18.09 25.87
CA ASN A 71 7.93 -17.13 25.10
C ASN A 71 6.47 -17.13 25.60
N GLN A 72 6.13 -16.18 26.47
CA GLN A 72 4.78 -15.99 26.97
C GLN A 72 4.07 -14.98 26.08
N ILE A 73 3.55 -15.46 24.95
CA ILE A 73 2.66 -14.65 24.11
C ILE A 73 1.35 -14.48 24.87
N SER A 74 1.08 -13.27 25.36
CA SER A 74 -0.22 -12.94 25.94
C SER A 74 -1.29 -12.91 24.85
N LEU A 75 -2.51 -13.35 25.19
CA LEU A 75 -3.64 -13.32 24.26
C LEU A 75 -3.94 -11.90 23.77
N ASP A 76 -3.78 -10.90 24.63
CA ASP A 76 -4.04 -9.50 24.27
C ASP A 76 -3.05 -9.02 23.20
N SER A 77 -1.74 -9.23 23.41
CA SER A 77 -0.72 -8.87 22.41
C SER A 77 -0.91 -9.65 21.10
N TYR A 78 -1.28 -10.92 21.20
CA TYR A 78 -1.62 -11.73 20.03
C TYR A 78 -2.77 -11.13 19.23
N MET A 79 -3.87 -10.78 19.90
CA MET A 79 -5.07 -10.24 19.25
C MET A 79 -4.83 -8.84 18.68
N ASP A 80 -4.06 -8.00 19.37
CA ASP A 80 -3.72 -6.66 18.88
C ASP A 80 -2.86 -6.73 17.61
N ASN A 81 -1.81 -7.56 17.61
CA ASN A 81 -0.96 -7.77 16.44
C ASN A 81 -1.75 -8.38 15.28
N PHE A 82 -2.65 -9.34 15.57
CA PHE A 82 -3.54 -9.93 14.58
C PHE A 82 -4.44 -8.88 13.91
N LEU A 83 -5.14 -8.07 14.72
CA LEU A 83 -6.05 -7.06 14.23
C LEU A 83 -5.32 -5.95 13.47
N MET A 84 -4.16 -5.50 13.97
CA MET A 84 -3.33 -4.49 13.34
C MET A 84 -2.81 -4.98 11.98
N LEU A 85 -2.25 -6.19 11.92
CA LEU A 85 -1.72 -6.78 10.70
C LEU A 85 -2.80 -6.91 9.63
N ILE A 86 -3.96 -7.47 9.97
CA ILE A 86 -5.06 -7.64 9.01
C ILE A 86 -5.56 -6.29 8.49
N PHE A 87 -5.71 -5.32 9.38
CA PHE A 87 -6.21 -4.00 9.01
C PHE A 87 -5.24 -3.24 8.10
N ILE A 88 -3.96 -3.19 8.47
CA ILE A 88 -2.94 -2.52 7.66
C ILE A 88 -2.76 -3.25 6.32
N MET A 89 -2.79 -4.58 6.30
CA MET A 89 -2.73 -5.33 5.04
C MET A 89 -3.92 -5.00 4.13
N GLY A 90 -5.12 -4.84 4.69
CA GLY A 90 -6.29 -4.35 3.96
C GLY A 90 -6.04 -2.98 3.31
N ILE A 91 -5.55 -2.01 4.08
CA ILE A 91 -5.24 -0.65 3.59
C ILE A 91 -4.16 -0.68 2.50
N VAL A 92 -3.11 -1.44 2.71
CA VAL A 92 -1.99 -1.55 1.78
C VAL A 92 -2.44 -2.13 0.43
N PHE A 93 -3.41 -3.04 0.43
CA PHE A 93 -3.99 -3.56 -0.81
C PHE A 93 -4.76 -2.52 -1.62
N GLU A 94 -5.05 -1.34 -1.08
CA GLU A 94 -5.61 -0.22 -1.85
C GLU A 94 -4.56 0.55 -2.65
N LEU A 95 -3.25 0.34 -2.39
CA LEU A 95 -2.17 1.04 -3.09
C LEU A 95 -2.26 0.97 -4.63
N PRO A 96 -2.59 -0.18 -5.27
CA PRO A 96 -2.71 -0.25 -6.72
C PRO A 96 -3.86 0.62 -7.25
N LEU A 97 -4.99 0.61 -6.56
CA LEU A 97 -6.15 1.41 -6.92
C LEU A 97 -5.87 2.90 -6.74
N LEU A 98 -5.27 3.27 -5.60
CA LEU A 98 -4.90 4.64 -5.30
C LEU A 98 -3.86 5.18 -6.29
N SER A 99 -2.85 4.39 -6.63
CA SER A 99 -1.81 4.76 -7.60
C SER A 99 -2.38 4.96 -9.00
N TRP A 100 -3.31 4.08 -9.42
CA TRP A 100 -4.03 4.24 -10.68
C TRP A 100 -4.86 5.52 -10.71
N LEU A 101 -5.56 5.83 -9.62
CA LEU A 101 -6.36 7.05 -9.48
C LEU A 101 -5.48 8.31 -9.55
N LEU A 102 -4.36 8.34 -8.83
CA LEU A 102 -3.41 9.45 -8.87
C LEU A 102 -2.77 9.61 -10.26
N SER A 103 -2.58 8.52 -11.00
CA SER A 103 -2.13 8.56 -12.38
C SER A 103 -3.18 9.17 -13.32
N LYS A 104 -4.46 8.88 -13.11
CA LYS A 104 -5.56 9.51 -13.85
C LYS A 104 -5.64 11.02 -13.62
N LEU A 105 -5.30 11.48 -12.42
CA LEU A 105 -5.20 12.90 -12.07
C LEU A 105 -3.93 13.58 -12.61
N GLY A 106 -3.02 12.86 -13.26
CA GLY A 106 -1.75 13.40 -13.77
C GLY A 106 -0.67 13.59 -12.69
N LEU A 107 -0.94 13.25 -11.43
CA LEU A 107 0.00 13.41 -10.31
C LEU A 107 1.08 12.32 -10.29
N LEU A 108 0.83 11.18 -10.93
CA LEU A 108 1.67 9.98 -10.81
C LEU A 108 1.92 9.32 -12.17
N ASN A 109 3.21 9.17 -12.51
CA ASN A 109 3.69 8.57 -13.74
C ASN A 109 4.55 7.33 -13.48
N ARG A 110 4.65 6.41 -14.45
CA ARG A 110 5.51 5.21 -14.32
C ARG A 110 6.99 5.56 -14.07
N SER A 111 7.46 6.70 -14.58
CA SER A 111 8.82 7.21 -14.29
C SER A 111 9.02 7.57 -12.82
N PHE A 112 7.98 8.09 -12.15
CA PHE A 112 8.01 8.42 -10.73
C PHE A 112 8.31 7.19 -9.87
N PHE A 113 7.63 6.06 -10.15
CA PHE A 113 7.90 4.79 -9.49
C PHE A 113 9.37 4.36 -9.65
N LYS A 114 9.94 4.47 -10.86
CA LYS A 114 11.35 4.12 -11.11
C LYS A 114 12.33 5.05 -10.39
N LYS A 115 12.08 6.36 -10.41
CA LYS A 115 12.92 7.38 -9.76
C LYS A 115 12.94 7.22 -8.24
N TYR A 116 11.79 6.94 -7.62
CA TYR A 116 11.64 6.86 -6.17
C TYR A 116 11.72 5.44 -5.60
N ARG A 117 12.13 4.43 -6.36
CA ARG A 117 12.25 3.03 -5.88
C ARG A 117 13.00 2.89 -4.56
N ARG A 118 14.15 3.56 -4.43
CA ARG A 118 14.98 3.49 -3.21
C ARG A 118 14.23 4.04 -1.99
N HIS A 119 13.50 5.15 -2.16
CA HIS A 119 12.69 5.74 -1.08
C HIS A 119 11.49 4.86 -0.72
N ALA A 120 10.83 4.28 -1.73
CA ALA A 120 9.72 3.37 -1.52
C ALA A 120 10.13 2.12 -0.74
N VAL A 121 11.29 1.51 -1.06
CA VAL A 121 11.81 0.37 -0.30
C VAL A 121 11.99 0.71 1.18
N VAL A 122 12.60 1.86 1.49
CA VAL A 122 12.78 2.30 2.89
C VAL A 122 11.44 2.53 3.58
N ALA A 123 10.50 3.22 2.92
CA ALA A 123 9.17 3.46 3.48
C ALA A 123 8.41 2.16 3.75
N LEU A 124 8.47 1.19 2.83
CA LEU A 124 7.83 -0.12 2.99
C LEU A 124 8.51 -0.98 4.07
N LEU A 125 9.82 -0.86 4.25
CA LEU A 125 10.54 -1.51 5.35
C LEU A 125 10.12 -0.94 6.71
N ILE A 126 10.00 0.39 6.82
CA ILE A 126 9.51 1.05 8.04
C ILE A 126 8.08 0.60 8.33
N LEU A 127 7.22 0.57 7.31
CA LEU A 127 5.84 0.13 7.42
C LEU A 127 5.76 -1.34 7.87
N ALA A 128 6.57 -2.23 7.28
CA ALA A 128 6.68 -3.61 7.70
C ALA A 128 7.13 -3.73 9.17
N ALA A 129 8.14 -2.97 9.59
CA ALA A 129 8.63 -2.96 10.96
C ALA A 129 7.58 -2.50 11.97
N VAL A 130 6.71 -1.55 11.60
CA VAL A 130 5.58 -1.10 12.45
C VAL A 130 4.50 -2.18 12.57
N ILE A 131 4.25 -2.96 11.51
CA ILE A 131 3.27 -4.06 11.53
C ILE A 131 3.79 -5.24 12.37
N THR A 132 5.09 -5.53 12.31
CA THR A 132 5.66 -6.72 12.96
C THR A 132 6.01 -6.46 14.43
N PRO A 133 5.47 -7.24 15.39
CA PRO A 133 5.77 -7.05 16.81
C PRO A 133 7.22 -7.30 17.20
N SER A 134 7.88 -8.27 16.55
CA SER A 134 9.24 -8.70 16.89
C SER A 134 10.32 -7.97 16.12
N GLY A 135 9.99 -7.30 15.00
CA GLY A 135 10.93 -6.55 14.16
C GLY A 135 12.13 -7.36 13.64
N ASP A 136 12.08 -8.70 13.73
CA ASP A 136 13.17 -9.58 13.32
C ASP A 136 13.24 -9.69 11.79
N PRO A 137 14.41 -10.01 11.21
CA PRO A 137 14.57 -10.04 9.76
C PRO A 137 13.64 -11.02 9.04
N PHE A 138 13.21 -12.11 9.69
CA PHE A 138 12.36 -13.12 9.07
C PHE A 138 10.92 -12.62 8.99
N THR A 139 10.31 -12.24 10.11
CA THR A 139 8.93 -11.72 10.12
C THR A 139 8.81 -10.42 9.33
N LEU A 140 9.84 -9.57 9.39
CA LEU A 140 9.93 -8.36 8.59
C LEU A 140 9.91 -8.69 7.10
N SER A 141 10.68 -9.68 6.64
CA SER A 141 10.68 -10.11 5.24
C SER A 141 9.34 -10.68 4.80
N VAL A 142 8.68 -11.46 5.66
CA VAL A 142 7.34 -12.04 5.39
C VAL A 142 6.29 -10.96 5.12
N VAL A 143 6.35 -9.83 5.84
CA VAL A 143 5.44 -8.69 5.63
C VAL A 143 5.91 -7.79 4.48
N PHE A 144 7.22 -7.58 4.33
CA PHE A 144 7.80 -6.72 3.31
C PHE A 144 7.61 -7.25 1.88
N ILE A 145 7.72 -8.55 1.66
CA ILE A 145 7.54 -9.16 0.33
C ILE A 145 6.18 -8.82 -0.29
N PRO A 146 5.02 -9.07 0.36
CA PRO A 146 3.72 -8.71 -0.21
C PRO A 146 3.54 -7.19 -0.37
N LEU A 147 4.07 -6.39 0.56
CA LEU A 147 4.11 -4.92 0.45
C LEU A 147 4.83 -4.45 -0.82
N TYR A 148 6.04 -4.95 -1.03
CA TYR A 148 6.86 -4.60 -2.19
C TYR A 148 6.25 -5.12 -3.50
N PHE A 149 5.66 -6.32 -3.47
CA PHE A 149 4.93 -6.85 -4.61
C PHE A 149 3.77 -5.94 -5.02
N LEU A 150 2.98 -5.46 -4.05
CA LEU A 150 1.88 -4.53 -4.33
C LEU A 150 2.38 -3.19 -4.88
N TYR A 151 3.51 -2.68 -4.39
CA TYR A 151 4.13 -1.47 -4.94
C TYR A 151 4.52 -1.66 -6.41
N GLU A 152 5.15 -2.78 -6.77
CA GLU A 152 5.52 -3.06 -8.16
C GLU A 152 4.28 -3.28 -9.04
N LEU A 153 3.26 -3.97 -8.50
CA LEU A 153 1.95 -4.13 -9.15
C LEU A 153 1.28 -2.76 -9.38
N SER A 154 1.40 -1.84 -8.43
CA SER A 154 0.88 -0.48 -8.56
C SER A 154 1.58 0.28 -9.70
N SER A 155 2.90 0.15 -9.81
CA SER A 155 3.67 0.70 -10.94
C SER A 155 3.22 0.14 -12.29
N PHE A 156 2.75 -1.12 -12.31
CA PHE A 156 2.23 -1.75 -13.51
C PHE A 156 0.92 -1.11 -13.99
N PHE A 157 -0.02 -0.84 -13.09
CA PHE A 157 -1.34 -0.25 -13.42
C PHE A 157 -1.30 1.24 -13.77
N VAL A 158 -0.22 1.95 -13.42
CA VAL A 158 -0.01 3.36 -13.77
C VAL A 158 0.41 3.51 -15.23
N LYS A 159 -0.20 4.49 -15.93
CA LYS A 159 0.08 4.76 -17.35
C LYS A 159 1.54 5.15 -17.55
N ALA A 160 2.11 4.73 -18.69
CA ALA A 160 3.38 5.25 -19.14
C ALA A 160 3.20 6.72 -19.54
N VAL A 161 4.19 7.56 -19.22
CA VAL A 161 4.23 8.98 -19.59
C VAL A 161 3.99 9.10 -21.10
N PRO A 162 3.02 9.90 -21.58
CA PRO A 162 3.04 10.35 -22.96
C PRO A 162 4.34 11.11 -23.14
N LYS A 163 5.18 10.65 -24.07
CA LYS A 163 6.45 11.28 -24.39
C LYS A 163 6.11 12.73 -24.79
N GLU A 164 6.42 13.70 -23.94
CA GLU A 164 6.39 15.10 -24.34
C GLU A 164 7.41 15.20 -25.47
N GLU A 165 6.92 15.46 -26.68
CA GLU A 165 7.75 16.05 -27.73
C GLU A 165 8.36 17.31 -27.15
N ASN A 166 9.67 17.43 -27.28
CA ASN A 166 10.40 18.59 -26.80
C ASN A 166 9.81 19.83 -27.50
N GLU A 167 9.05 20.64 -26.77
CA GLU A 167 8.74 22.00 -27.19
C GLU A 167 9.97 22.86 -26.85
N ASP A 168 10.80 23.01 -27.87
CA ASP A 168 11.47 24.25 -28.27
C ASP A 168 11.51 25.37 -27.22
N VAL A 169 12.67 25.51 -26.58
CA VAL A 169 13.15 26.80 -26.07
C VAL A 169 14.37 27.17 -26.93
N GLU A 170 14.11 27.44 -28.21
CA GLU A 170 14.85 28.46 -28.97
C GLU A 170 14.06 29.78 -28.81
N GLU A 171 14.77 30.90 -28.73
CA GLU A 171 14.27 32.29 -28.50
C GLU A 171 14.36 32.83 -27.06
N GLU A 172 15.59 33.05 -26.57
CA GLU A 172 15.95 34.37 -26.02
C GLU A 172 17.33 34.76 -26.59
N ASP A 173 17.26 35.51 -27.69
CA ASP A 173 18.32 36.28 -28.35
C ASP A 173 19.30 36.94 -27.35
N ASN A 174 20.61 36.90 -27.53
CA ASN A 174 21.33 37.52 -28.64
C ASN A 174 20.94 38.99 -28.92
N PHE A 175 20.78 39.81 -27.88
CA PHE A 175 20.95 41.28 -27.97
C PHE A 175 21.37 41.88 -26.61
N GLU A 176 22.67 42.07 -26.41
CA GLU A 176 23.28 43.25 -25.75
C GLU A 176 24.83 43.12 -25.75
N ILE A 177 25.46 43.54 -26.86
CA ILE A 177 26.70 44.34 -26.90
C ILE A 177 26.43 45.51 -27.85
#